data_AF-A0A5M6CTU3-F1
#
_entry.id   AF-A0A5M6CTU3-F1
#
_cell.length_a   1.000
_cell.length_b   1.000
_cell.length_c   1.000
_cell.angle_alpha   90.00
_cell.angle_beta   90.00
_cell.angle_gamma   90.00
#
_symmetry.space_group_name_H-M   'P 1'
#
loop_
_entity.id
_entity.type
_entity.pdbx_description
1 polymer ?
#
loop_
_entity_poly.entity_id
_entity_poly.type
_entity_poly.pdbx_seq_one_letter_code
_entity_poly.pdbx_strand_id
1 'polypeptide(L)' 'MSEEPNAEVKFLFNRYEQALRNSIADDALKFGQLYFNALRHGEMTDADKEQLQNDILLCCVNKKIE' A
#
# COMPACT_ATOMS: atom_id res chain seq x y z
N MET A 1 15.19 18.59 -14.21
CA MET A 1 15.31 17.75 -12.99
C MET A 1 14.09 16.85 -12.99
N SER A 2 14.26 15.54 -13.11
CA SER A 2 13.18 14.60 -13.40
C SER A 2 12.23 14.47 -12.20
N GLU A 3 11.00 14.96 -12.36
CA GLU A 3 9.92 14.94 -11.34
C GLU A 3 9.24 13.56 -11.19
N GLU A 4 9.69 12.58 -11.97
CA GLU A 4 9.04 11.28 -12.17
C GLU A 4 8.88 10.38 -10.92
N PRO A 5 9.84 10.29 -9.98
CA PRO A 5 9.68 9.41 -8.82
C PRO A 5 8.53 9.82 -7.90
N ASN A 6 8.23 11.13 -7.81
CA ASN A 6 7.17 11.63 -6.94
C ASN A 6 5.76 11.34 -7.50
N ALA A 7 5.61 11.30 -8.83
CA ALA A 7 4.32 11.03 -9.45
C ALA A 7 3.93 9.55 -9.30
N GLU A 8 4.90 8.64 -9.47
CA GLU A 8 4.68 7.20 -9.33
C GLU A 8 4.35 6.82 -7.88
N VAL A 9 5.16 7.28 -6.92
CA VAL A 9 4.92 7.01 -5.49
C VAL A 9 3.54 7.50 -5.05
N LYS A 10 3.14 8.71 -5.50
CA LYS A 10 1.81 9.27 -5.21
C LYS A 10 0.68 8.45 -5.84
N PHE A 11 0.87 7.96 -7.07
CA PHE A 11 -0.10 7.08 -7.72
C PHE A 11 -0.27 5.77 -6.95
N LEU A 12 0.83 5.13 -6.56
CA LEU A 12 0.81 3.88 -5.80
C LEU A 12 0.15 4.06 -4.43
N PHE A 13 0.46 5.17 -3.74
CA PHE A 13 -0.19 5.52 -2.47
C PHE A 13 -1.71 5.68 -2.63
N ASN A 14 -2.17 6.41 -3.66
CA ASN A 14 -3.60 6.59 -3.89
C ASN A 14 -4.33 5.28 -4.18
N ARG A 15 -3.70 4.37 -4.94
CA ARG A 15 -4.26 3.03 -5.22
C ARG A 15 -4.31 2.16 -3.98
N TYR A 16 -3.27 2.22 -3.17
CA TYR A 16 -3.19 1.54 -1.89
C TYR A 16 -4.30 1.99 -0.93
N GLU A 17 -4.44 3.30 -0.72
CA GLU A 17 -5.52 3.86 0.12
C GLU A 17 -6.92 3.49 -0.40
N GLN A 18 -7.12 3.55 -1.72
CA GLN A 18 -8.42 3.18 -2.31
C GLN A 18 -8.76 1.72 -2.04
N ALA A 19 -7.78 0.81 -2.17
CA ALA A 19 -7.98 -0.61 -1.92
C ALA A 19 -8.30 -0.89 -0.43
N LEU A 20 -7.59 -0.21 0.50
CA LEU A 20 -7.90 -0.29 1.93
C LEU A 20 -9.31 0.19 2.25
N ARG A 21 -9.73 1.34 1.72
CA ARG A 21 -11.07 1.91 1.93
C ARG A 21 -12.18 1.00 1.39
N ASN A 22 -11.94 0.34 0.27
CA ASN A 22 -12.88 -0.59 -0.35
C ASN A 22 -12.79 -2.01 0.23
N SER A 23 -11.94 -2.24 1.24
CA SER A 23 -11.70 -3.55 1.85
C SER A 23 -11.29 -4.65 0.84
N ILE A 24 -10.50 -4.27 -0.17
CA ILE A 24 -9.97 -5.17 -1.20
C ILE A 24 -8.52 -5.53 -0.81
N ALA A 25 -8.40 -6.56 0.04
CA ALA A 25 -7.11 -6.95 0.63
C ALA A 25 -6.03 -7.30 -0.40
N ASP A 26 -6.37 -8.00 -1.48
CA ASP A 26 -5.39 -8.39 -2.51
C ASP A 26 -4.79 -7.18 -3.23
N ASP A 27 -5.62 -6.21 -3.59
CA ASP A 27 -5.18 -4.96 -4.21
C ASP A 27 -4.40 -4.10 -3.21
N ALA A 28 -4.83 -4.05 -1.96
CA ALA A 28 -4.11 -3.32 -0.92
C ALA A 28 -2.72 -3.92 -0.70
N LEU A 29 -2.59 -5.25 -0.70
CA LEU A 29 -1.29 -5.93 -0.57
C LEU A 29 -0.40 -5.60 -1.76
N LYS A 30 -0.93 -5.71 -2.98
CA LYS A 30 -0.20 -5.45 -4.22
C LYS A 30 0.29 -4.00 -4.30
N PHE A 31 -0.60 -3.03 -4.12
CA PHE A 31 -0.23 -1.62 -4.21
C PHE A 31 0.61 -1.14 -3.03
N GLY A 32 0.40 -1.70 -1.84
CA GLY A 32 1.22 -1.43 -0.66
C GLY A 32 2.66 -1.88 -0.83
N GLN A 33 2.90 -3.10 -1.33
CA GLN A 33 4.26 -3.58 -1.62
C GLN A 33 4.97 -2.70 -2.66
N LEU A 34 4.27 -2.34 -3.74
CA LEU A 34 4.84 -1.46 -4.78
C LEU A 34 5.15 -0.07 -4.21
N TYR A 35 4.24 0.51 -3.41
CA TYR A 35 4.43 1.81 -2.77
C TYR A 35 5.64 1.81 -1.83
N PHE A 36 5.72 0.87 -0.88
CA PHE A 36 6.82 0.84 0.08
C PHE A 36 8.17 0.52 -0.57
N ASN A 37 8.19 -0.33 -1.60
CA ASN A 37 9.40 -0.54 -2.40
C ASN A 37 9.82 0.74 -3.14
N ALA A 38 8.89 1.44 -3.80
CA ALA A 38 9.18 2.69 -4.49
C ALA A 38 9.68 3.78 -3.51
N LEU A 39 9.12 3.85 -2.30
CA LEU A 39 9.51 4.79 -1.24
C LEU A 39 10.93 4.54 -0.72
N ARG A 40 11.40 3.29 -0.73
CA ARG A 40 12.68 2.87 -0.16
C ARG A 40 13.73 2.47 -1.21
N HIS A 41 13.56 2.88 -2.46
CA HIS A 41 14.47 2.54 -3.56
C HIS A 41 14.66 1.02 -3.77
N GLY A 42 13.61 0.24 -3.52
CA GLY A 42 13.53 -1.19 -3.83
C GLY A 42 13.64 -2.14 -2.64
N GLU A 43 13.83 -1.65 -1.41
CA GLU A 43 13.93 -2.51 -0.23
C GLU A 43 13.04 -2.03 0.92
N MET A 44 11.98 -2.79 1.21
CA MET A 44 11.13 -2.52 2.38
C MET A 44 11.88 -2.78 3.68
N THR A 45 11.80 -1.82 4.61
CA THR A 45 12.23 -2.04 5.99
C THR A 45 11.27 -2.96 6.73
N ASP A 46 11.69 -3.53 7.85
CA ASP A 46 10.81 -4.37 8.66
C ASP A 46 9.61 -3.59 9.21
N ALA A 47 9.77 -2.30 9.50
CA ALA A 47 8.67 -1.42 9.88
C ALA A 47 7.65 -1.23 8.74
N ASP A 48 8.11 -1.12 7.49
CA ASP A 48 7.23 -1.01 6.32
C ASP A 48 6.44 -2.32 6.09
N LYS A 49 7.09 -3.47 6.33
CA LYS A 49 6.42 -4.80 6.26
C LYS A 49 5.37 -4.96 7.35
N GLU A 50 5.70 -4.58 8.59
CA GLU A 50 4.79 -4.64 9.73
C GLU A 50 3.58 -3.72 9.53
N GLN A 51 3.82 -2.49 9.05
CA GLN A 51 2.76 -1.55 8.70
C GLN A 51 1.82 -2.14 7.63
N LEU A 52 2.40 -2.67 6.55
CA LEU A 52 1.60 -3.30 5.48
C LEU A 52 0.77 -4.47 6.02
N GLN A 53 1.37 -5.36 6.81
CA GLN A 53 0.65 -6.50 7.41
C GLN A 53 -0.52 -6.04 8.28
N ASN A 54 -0.31 -5.04 9.14
CA ASN A 54 -1.36 -4.48 9.99
C ASN A 54 -2.49 -3.86 9.16
N ASP A 55 -2.15 -3.10 8.12
CA ASP A 55 -3.14 -2.48 7.25
C ASP A 55 -3.98 -3.53 6.50
N ILE A 56 -3.37 -4.63 6.04
CA ILE A 56 -4.10 -5.74 5.41
C ILE A 56 -4.99 -6.48 6.41
N LEU A 57 -4.52 -6.71 7.64
CA LEU A 57 -5.34 -7.33 8.69
C LEU A 57 -6.56 -6.47 9.00
N LEU A 58 -6.37 -5.16 9.18
CA LEU A 58 -7.46 -4.22 9.41
C LEU A 58 -8.42 -4.13 8.21
N CYS A 59 -7.89 -4.16 6.99
CA CYS A 59 -8.66 -4.22 5.75
C CYS A 59 -9.58 -5.47 5.71
N CYS A 60 -9.06 -6.63 6.07
CA CYS A 60 -9.82 -7.88 6.13
C CYS A 60 -10.90 -7.87 7.23
N VAL A 61 -10.63 -7.25 8.38
CA VAL A 61 -11.60 -7.14 9.49
C VAL A 61 -12.71 -6.13 9.17
N ASN A 62 -12.38 -5.04 8.47
CA ASN A 62 -13.32 -4.01 8.08
C ASN A 62 -14.20 -4.38 6.89
N LYS A 63 -13.94 -5.54 6.26
CA LYS A 63 -14.84 -6.16 5.27
C LYS A 63 -16.15 -6.46 5.99
N LYS A 64 -17.04 -5.47 6.01
CA LYS A 64 -18.38 -5.60 6.60
C LYS A 64 -18.98 -6.89 6.06
N ILE A 65 -19.35 -7.75 7.00
CA ILE A 65 -20.19 -8.91 6.75
C ILE A 65 -21.47 -8.34 6.12
N GLU A 66 -21.61 -8.51 4.81
CA GLU A 66 -22.91 -8.38 4.12
C GLU A 66 -23.75 -9.63 4.40
#